data_AF-A0A455UJX4-F1
#
_entry.id   AF-A0A455UJX4-F1
#
_cell.length_a   1.000
_cell.length_b   1.000
_cell.length_c   1.000
_cell.angle_alpha   90.00
_cell.angle_beta   90.00
_cell.angle_gamma   90.00
#
_symmetry.space_group_name_H-M   'P 1'
#
loop_
_entity.id
_entity.type
_entity.pdbx_description
1 polymer ?
#
loop_
_entity_poly.entity_id
_entity_poly.type
_entity_poly.pdbx_seq_one_letter_code
_entity_poly.pdbx_strand_id
1 'polypeptide(L)' 'MGIVGYGSIGAQLSVLAESLGFNVIYYDVITKLGMGNASQVASLEELLGRADVVSLHVPDLASTRWMIGAKRSLP' A
#
# COMPACT_ATOMS: atom_id res chain seq x y z
N MET A 1 -1.27 3.36 8.59
CA MET A 1 -1.20 2.05 7.90
C MET A 1 -1.09 2.29 6.39
N GLY A 2 -0.14 1.63 5.73
CA GLY A 2 0.05 1.66 4.30
C GLY A 2 -0.44 0.38 3.63
N ILE A 3 -1.21 0.51 2.55
CA ILE A 3 -1.70 -0.62 1.75
C ILE A 3 -1.08 -0.54 0.35
N VAL A 4 -0.34 -1.58 -0.05
CA VAL A 4 0.27 -1.69 -1.39
C VAL A 4 -0.56 -2.65 -2.23
N GLY A 5 -1.16 -2.14 -3.32
CA GLY A 5 -2.20 -2.84 -4.08
C GLY A 5 -3.58 -2.55 -3.50
N TYR A 6 -4.36 -1.74 -4.18
CA TYR A 6 -5.67 -1.25 -3.73
C TYR A 6 -6.80 -1.83 -4.60
N GLY A 7 -6.77 -3.15 -4.77
CA GLY A 7 -7.86 -3.95 -5.35
C GLY A 7 -8.94 -4.28 -4.31
N SER A 8 -9.80 -5.27 -4.60
CA SER A 8 -10.94 -5.63 -3.72
C SER A 8 -10.53 -5.93 -2.28
N ILE A 9 -9.42 -6.67 -2.08
CA ILE A 9 -8.94 -7.04 -0.74
C ILE A 9 -8.35 -5.83 -0.01
N GLY A 10 -7.48 -5.07 -0.66
CA GLY A 10 -6.85 -3.88 -0.07
C GLY A 10 -7.89 -2.82 0.33
N ALA A 11 -8.93 -2.63 -0.49
CA ALA A 11 -10.00 -1.69 -0.20
C ALA A 11 -10.93 -2.15 0.95
N GLN A 12 -11.23 -3.46 1.06
CA GLN A 12 -11.96 -3.98 2.22
C GLN A 12 -11.13 -3.86 3.51
N LEU A 13 -9.82 -4.13 3.42
CA LEU A 13 -8.92 -3.95 4.54
C LEU A 13 -8.85 -2.49 4.99
N SER A 14 -8.86 -1.52 4.06
CA SER A 14 -8.84 -0.11 4.45
C SER A 14 -10.06 0.27 5.27
N VAL A 15 -11.26 -0.17 4.87
CA VAL A 15 -12.50 0.09 5.63
C VAL A 15 -12.40 -0.44 7.06
N LEU A 16 -11.92 -1.68 7.22
CA LEU A 16 -11.73 -2.28 8.54
C LEU A 16 -10.65 -1.54 9.35
N ALA A 17 -9.51 -1.23 8.75
CA ALA A 17 -8.43 -0.51 9.40
C ALA A 17 -8.88 0.89 9.87
N GLU A 18 -9.62 1.63 9.05
CA GLU A 18 -10.17 2.93 9.44
C GLU A 18 -11.14 2.80 10.62
N SER A 19 -11.99 1.76 10.64
CA SER A 19 -12.89 1.51 11.79
C SER A 19 -12.15 1.20 13.10
N LEU A 20 -10.89 0.77 13.00
CA LEU A 20 -10.00 0.54 14.14
C LEU A 20 -9.16 1.79 14.51
N GLY A 21 -9.39 2.93 13.84
CA GLY A 21 -8.71 4.19 14.10
C GLY A 21 -7.38 4.35 13.35
N PHE A 22 -7.07 3.52 12.36
CA PHE A 22 -5.89 3.74 11.53
C PHE A 22 -6.11 4.89 10.55
N ASN A 23 -5.10 5.75 10.42
CA ASN A 23 -4.96 6.61 9.25
C ASN A 23 -4.44 5.75 8.09
N VAL A 24 -5.25 5.59 7.04
CA VAL A 24 -4.92 4.72 5.90
C VAL A 24 -4.41 5.53 4.71
N ILE A 25 -3.24 5.12 4.22
CA ILE A 25 -2.69 5.55 2.93
C ILE A 25 -2.54 4.32 2.03
N TYR A 26 -2.66 4.50 0.72
CA TYR A 26 -2.48 3.40 -0.22
C TYR A 26 -1.70 3.80 -1.47
N TYR A 27 -1.00 2.82 -2.04
CA TYR A 27 -0.32 2.92 -3.31
C TYR A 27 -0.83 1.82 -4.25
N ASP A 28 -1.20 2.21 -5.46
CA ASP A 28 -1.54 1.32 -6.56
C ASP A 28 -1.01 1.95 -7.86
N VAL A 29 -0.52 1.10 -8.78
CA VAL A 29 -0.01 1.53 -10.09
C VAL A 29 -1.14 1.99 -11.01
N ILE A 30 -2.37 1.60 -10.72
CA ILE A 30 -3.59 2.07 -11.38
C ILE A 30 -4.27 3.08 -10.44
N THR A 31 -4.71 4.21 -10.98
CA THR A 31 -5.54 5.15 -10.21
C THR A 31 -6.80 4.45 -9.69
N LYS A 32 -7.00 4.49 -8.37
CA LYS A 32 -8.19 3.96 -7.70
C LYS A 32 -8.92 5.11 -7.00
N LEU A 33 -10.22 4.94 -6.80
CA LEU A 33 -10.95 5.79 -5.88
C LEU A 33 -10.76 5.24 -4.47
N GLY A 34 -10.35 6.11 -3.53
CA GLY A 34 -10.23 5.74 -2.13
C GLY A 34 -11.60 5.37 -1.55
N MET A 35 -11.65 4.35 -0.72
CA MET A 35 -12.82 4.07 0.12
C MET A 35 -12.66 4.80 1.45
N GLY A 36 -13.72 5.48 1.90
CA GLY A 36 -13.70 6.21 3.18
C GLY A 36 -12.75 7.40 3.14
N ASN A 37 -11.88 7.50 4.14
CA ASN A 37 -10.85 8.54 4.25
C ASN A 37 -9.47 8.05 3.79
N ALA A 38 -9.39 6.86 3.19
CA ALA A 38 -8.14 6.33 2.66
C ALA A 38 -7.60 7.22 1.54
N SER A 39 -6.34 7.63 1.64
CA SER A 39 -5.72 8.56 0.69
C SER A 39 -4.68 7.88 -0.18
N GLN A 40 -4.70 8.16 -1.49
CA GLN A 40 -3.68 7.67 -2.42
C GLN A 40 -2.39 8.46 -2.24
N VAL A 41 -1.25 7.77 -2.27
CA VAL A 41 0.08 8.37 -2.35
C VAL A 41 0.72 8.15 -3.71
N ALA A 42 1.64 9.02 -4.10
CA ALA A 42 2.16 9.07 -5.46
C ALA A 42 3.17 7.97 -5.77
N SER A 43 3.84 7.41 -4.76
CA SER A 43 4.85 6.37 -4.93
C SER A 43 4.91 5.37 -3.77
N LEU A 44 5.53 4.22 -4.03
CA LEU A 44 5.79 3.20 -3.01
C LEU A 44 6.74 3.75 -1.93
N GLU A 45 7.74 4.54 -2.30
CA GLU A 45 8.67 5.17 -1.38
C GLU A 45 7.96 6.12 -0.42
N GLU A 46 6.99 6.90 -0.92
CA GLU A 46 6.17 7.77 -0.07
C GLU A 46 5.36 6.96 0.95
N LEU A 47 4.75 5.85 0.51
CA LEU A 47 4.01 4.95 1.39
C LEU A 47 4.92 4.37 2.48
N LEU A 48 6.06 3.82 2.09
CA LEU A 48 7.02 3.19 3.00
C LEU A 48 7.64 4.21 3.98
N GLY A 49 7.82 5.46 3.57
CA GLY A 49 8.32 6.53 4.43
C GLY A 49 7.30 7.05 5.46
N ARG A 50 6.01 6.81 5.25
CA ARG A 50 4.91 7.33 6.10
C ARG A 50 4.21 6.27 6.94
N ALA A 51 4.25 5.00 6.54
CA ALA A 51 3.45 3.94 7.15
C ALA A 51 4.16 3.24 8.30
N ASP A 52 3.53 3.18 9.48
CA ASP A 52 4.01 2.37 10.62
C ASP A 52 3.80 0.86 10.43
N VAL A 53 2.76 0.50 9.67
CA VAL A 53 2.40 -0.88 9.33
C VAL A 53 2.06 -0.92 7.85
N VAL A 54 2.62 -1.90 7.12
CA VAL A 54 2.42 -2.08 5.68
C VAL A 54 1.75 -3.42 5.42
N SER A 55 0.70 -3.43 4.57
CA SER A 55 0.06 -4.65 4.07
C SER A 55 0.19 -4.75 2.55
N LEU A 56 0.59 -5.92 2.06
CA LEU A 56 0.79 -6.18 0.62
C LEU A 56 -0.39 -6.97 0.05
N HIS A 57 -1.05 -6.40 -0.95
CA HIS A 57 -2.17 -7.00 -1.69
C HIS A 57 -1.94 -6.90 -3.19
N VAL A 58 -0.74 -7.28 -3.62
CA VAL A 58 -0.33 -7.34 -5.02
C VAL A 58 -0.40 -8.78 -5.55
N PRO A 59 -0.65 -8.99 -6.85
CA PRO A 59 -0.54 -10.32 -7.46
C PRO A 59 0.93 -10.79 -7.49
N ASP A 60 1.16 -12.11 -7.57
CA ASP A 60 2.50 -12.67 -7.82
C ASP A 60 2.85 -12.55 -9.31
N LEU A 61 3.60 -11.51 -9.66
CA LEU A 61 4.11 -11.22 -10.99
C LEU A 61 5.62 -11.04 -10.94
N ALA A 62 6.32 -11.19 -12.06
CA ALA A 62 7.75 -10.92 -12.14
C ALA A 62 8.12 -9.50 -11.65
N SER A 63 7.23 -8.52 -11.87
CA SER A 63 7.42 -7.12 -11.45
C SER A 63 7.16 -6.86 -9.95
N THR A 64 6.42 -7.74 -9.27
CA THR A 64 6.08 -7.59 -7.83
C THR A 64 6.87 -8.55 -6.95
N ARG A 65 7.50 -9.56 -7.54
CA ARG A 65 8.47 -10.42 -6.85
C ARG A 65 9.61 -9.59 -6.30
N TRP A 66 9.93 -9.80 -5.03
CA TRP A 66 10.98 -9.08 -4.31
C TRP A 66 10.79 -7.57 -4.27
N MET A 67 9.55 -7.07 -4.46
CA MET A 67 9.28 -5.63 -4.39
C MET A 67 9.61 -5.04 -3.02
N ILE A 68 9.54 -5.85 -1.96
CA ILE A 68 10.04 -5.52 -0.62
C ILE A 68 11.28 -6.38 -0.35
N GLY A 69 12.37 -5.70 -0.02
CA GLY A 69 13.64 -6.32 0.31
C GLY A 69 14.63 -5.27 0.81
N ALA A 70 15.81 -5.72 1.21
CA ALA A 70 16.89 -4.80 1.55
C ALA A 70 17.22 -3.94 0.32
N LYS A 71 17.31 -2.62 0.52
CA LYS A 71 17.76 -1.70 -0.53
C LYS A 71 19.16 -2.12 -0.96
N ARG A 72 19.33 -2.57 -2.20
CA ARG A 72 20.67 -2.83 -2.76
C ARG A 72 21.40 -1.49 -2.86
N SER A 73 22.35 -1.27 -1.96
CA SER A 73 23.46 -0.36 -2.23
C SER A 73 24.32 -1.05 -3.30
N LEU A 74 24.23 -0.59 -4.54
CA LEU A 74 25.29 -0.90 -5.51
C LEU A 74 26.58 -0.22 -5.01
N PRO A 75 27.75 -0.87 -5.10
CA PRO A 75 29.03 -0.15 -4.98
C PRO A 75 29.19 0.88 -6.11
#